data_AF-A0A7V4P2R0-F1
#
_entry.id   AF-A0A7V4P2R0-F1
#
_cell.length_a   1.000
_cell.length_b   1.000
_cell.length_c   1.000
_cell.angle_alpha   90.00
_cell.angle_beta   90.00
_cell.angle_gamma   90.00
#
_symmetry.space_group_name_H-M   'P 1'
#
loop_
_entity.id
_entity.type
_entity.pdbx_description
1 polymer ?
#
loop_
_entity_poly.entity_id
_entity_poly.type
_entity_poly.pdbx_seq_one_letter_code
_entity_poly.pdbx_strand_id
1 'polypeptide(L)'
;MSVDSQSSASDLVRRARDAEDTFIATARAAMDALPADAAPGRWFETQERDAAEDVHKAMVERRLFGADRRKSMPQGRVLVRRGFRRRWLLGRRLSSVTAAGVLSSPGSLLDDRPQPVGLAEVSRFVREVTGLTPPPVRRLVVVCSPTGFAPEVWSAGADLASAGVVLVEPLADGGWKTAAIGNRIDPRLVQLFDPEGESEKRDRIRREIEEHRADLLLGGVSAEQIAERLRVPAGIVERVMESLCTDDPELRLSRVDGRTVLYRGMAGDAQEDRSMGVTNWLRSLFSGRRDDNRQINHLIERRNALAARRDRIYEDVARLEKREQALFEEGRQATAAVVKRRVASQVAQLRKEIARWNTSASLLNQQINVLSTDIHNLTLLQQGQLAKLPSAEELTEHAVAAEEMLETLAADAKLVDGLEAGIAQTAMSDDEAAILRELEQPEAKQATVERSAEPPVREPATGDPGAAERSRPQAE
;
A
#
# COMPACT_ATOMS: atom_id res chain seq x y z
N MET A 1 -29.43 5.01 -20.07
CA MET A 1 -28.26 4.42 -19.37
C MET A 1 -27.21 3.82 -20.33
N SER A 2 -27.22 4.11 -21.64
CA SER A 2 -26.26 3.52 -22.59
C SER A 2 -25.10 4.44 -23.02
N VAL A 3 -25.07 5.68 -22.52
CA VAL A 3 -24.05 6.68 -22.89
C VAL A 3 -22.77 6.50 -22.06
N ASP A 4 -22.90 6.17 -20.77
CA ASP A 4 -21.74 6.03 -19.87
C ASP A 4 -20.83 4.85 -20.24
N SER A 5 -21.38 3.74 -20.75
CA SER A 5 -20.59 2.57 -21.14
C SER A 5 -19.74 2.80 -22.40
N GLN A 6 -20.22 3.60 -23.37
CA GLN A 6 -19.49 3.86 -24.60
C GLN A 6 -18.29 4.80 -24.38
N SER A 7 -18.42 5.79 -23.49
CA SER A 7 -17.30 6.66 -23.13
C SER A 7 -16.16 5.84 -22.53
N SER A 8 -16.48 4.95 -21.59
CA SER A 8 -15.50 4.13 -20.87
C SER A 8 -14.65 3.25 -21.79
N ALA A 9 -15.25 2.61 -22.80
CA ALA A 9 -14.52 1.74 -23.73
C ALA A 9 -13.56 2.53 -24.64
N SER A 10 -13.99 3.71 -25.11
CA SER A 10 -13.14 4.57 -25.94
C SER A 10 -11.95 5.14 -25.15
N ASP A 11 -12.17 5.51 -23.89
CA ASP A 11 -11.15 6.00 -22.98
C ASP A 11 -10.14 4.90 -22.62
N LEU A 12 -10.58 3.64 -22.53
CA LEU A 12 -9.70 2.51 -22.27
C LEU A 12 -8.77 2.23 -23.46
N VAL A 13 -9.32 2.22 -24.69
CA VAL A 13 -8.51 2.01 -25.91
C VAL A 13 -7.47 3.12 -26.07
N ARG A 14 -7.86 4.39 -25.84
CA ARG A 14 -6.93 5.51 -25.89
C ARG A 14 -5.82 5.36 -24.85
N ARG A 15 -6.18 5.09 -23.58
CA ARG A 15 -5.19 4.85 -22.51
C ARG A 15 -4.24 3.70 -22.83
N ALA A 16 -4.76 2.60 -23.39
CA ALA A 16 -3.93 1.47 -23.77
C ALA A 16 -2.94 1.81 -24.88
N ARG A 17 -3.36 2.65 -25.84
CA ARG A 17 -2.49 3.14 -26.91
C ARG A 17 -1.43 4.12 -26.40
N ASP A 18 -1.82 5.06 -25.55
CA ASP A 18 -0.88 6.01 -24.92
C ASP A 18 0.16 5.26 -24.09
N ALA A 19 -0.26 4.24 -23.34
CA ALA A 19 0.64 3.34 -22.61
C ALA A 19 1.61 2.61 -23.55
N GLU A 20 1.15 2.10 -24.70
CA GLU A 20 2.02 1.48 -25.71
C GLU A 20 3.06 2.46 -26.26
N ASP A 21 2.65 3.68 -26.60
CA ASP A 21 3.52 4.72 -27.16
C ASP A 21 4.60 5.16 -26.16
N THR A 22 4.21 5.43 -24.90
CA THR A 22 5.16 5.78 -23.83
C THR A 22 6.13 4.63 -23.55
N PHE A 23 5.64 3.39 -23.41
CA PHE A 23 6.49 2.24 -23.14
C PHE A 23 7.52 1.99 -24.25
N ILE A 24 7.12 2.01 -25.53
CA ILE A 24 8.02 1.74 -26.65
C ILE A 24 9.08 2.83 -26.78
N ALA A 25 8.73 4.10 -26.56
CA ALA A 25 9.67 5.19 -26.53
C ALA A 25 10.73 5.00 -25.43
N THR A 26 10.29 4.72 -24.20
CA THR A 26 11.19 4.47 -23.06
C THR A 26 12.04 3.21 -23.27
N ALA A 27 11.44 2.12 -23.74
CA ALA A 27 12.15 0.87 -24.00
C ALA A 27 13.26 1.02 -25.06
N ARG A 28 13.04 1.86 -26.08
CA ARG A 28 14.08 2.17 -27.08
C ARG A 28 15.27 2.88 -26.45
N ALA A 29 15.01 3.95 -25.67
CA ALA A 29 16.06 4.68 -24.96
C ALA A 29 16.80 3.78 -23.96
N ALA A 30 16.05 2.95 -23.21
CA ALA A 30 16.58 1.96 -22.29
C ALA A 30 17.51 0.95 -22.98
N MET A 31 17.10 0.40 -24.13
CA MET A 31 17.94 -0.53 -24.91
C MET A 31 19.27 0.09 -25.35
N ASP A 32 19.26 1.37 -25.70
CA ASP A 32 20.47 2.11 -26.08
C ASP A 32 21.40 2.40 -24.90
N ALA A 33 20.83 2.56 -23.70
CA ALA A 33 21.55 2.77 -22.45
C ALA A 33 21.96 1.47 -21.73
N LEU A 34 21.68 0.30 -22.29
CA LEU A 34 21.99 -0.98 -21.64
C LEU A 34 23.49 -1.15 -21.38
N PRO A 35 23.88 -1.58 -20.17
CA PRO A 35 25.27 -1.85 -19.88
C PRO A 35 25.76 -3.11 -20.62
N ALA A 36 27.05 -3.17 -20.91
CA ALA A 36 27.65 -4.19 -21.78
C ALA A 36 27.56 -5.62 -21.22
N ASP A 37 27.37 -5.77 -19.91
CA ASP A 37 27.18 -7.05 -19.21
C ASP A 37 25.73 -7.57 -19.35
N ALA A 38 24.74 -6.67 -19.41
CA ALA A 38 23.35 -6.99 -19.66
C ALA A 38 23.10 -7.35 -21.14
N ALA A 39 23.71 -6.62 -22.07
CA ALA A 39 23.58 -6.83 -23.51
C ALA A 39 24.95 -6.99 -24.21
N PRO A 40 25.66 -8.12 -24.00
CA PRO A 40 26.97 -8.31 -24.59
C PRO A 40 26.91 -8.29 -26.12
N GLY A 41 27.71 -7.44 -26.74
CA GLY A 41 27.82 -7.32 -28.20
C GLY A 41 28.74 -6.18 -28.60
N ARG A 42 29.32 -6.26 -29.79
CA ARG A 42 30.05 -5.14 -30.43
C ARG A 42 29.20 -4.50 -31.54
N TRP A 43 28.37 -5.30 -32.18
CA TRP A 43 27.43 -4.86 -33.21
C TRP A 43 26.02 -5.20 -32.77
N PHE A 44 25.08 -4.30 -33.04
CA PHE A 44 23.69 -4.46 -32.68
C PHE A 44 22.83 -4.31 -33.92
N GLU A 45 21.85 -5.19 -34.07
CA GLU A 45 20.81 -5.11 -35.09
C GLU A 45 19.46 -4.98 -34.38
N THR A 46 18.74 -3.91 -34.67
CA THR A 46 17.41 -3.65 -34.12
C THR A 46 16.35 -3.94 -35.17
N GLN A 47 15.31 -4.67 -34.78
CA GLN A 47 14.14 -4.96 -35.59
C GLN A 47 12.90 -4.50 -34.84
N GLU A 48 11.99 -3.84 -35.54
CA GLU A 48 10.68 -3.47 -35.03
C GLU A 48 9.63 -4.32 -35.75
N ARG A 49 8.65 -4.81 -34.99
CA ARG A 49 7.49 -5.56 -35.48
C ARG A 49 6.23 -4.98 -34.84
N ASP A 50 5.11 -5.09 -35.52
CA ASP A 50 3.80 -4.80 -34.96
C ASP A 50 2.83 -5.95 -35.28
N ALA A 51 1.70 -5.94 -34.58
CA ALA A 51 0.58 -6.87 -34.73
C ALA A 51 -0.62 -6.17 -35.40
N ALA A 52 -0.38 -5.21 -36.30
CA ALA A 52 -1.43 -4.40 -36.91
C ALA A 52 -2.41 -5.21 -37.79
N GLU A 53 -1.94 -6.34 -38.33
CA GLU A 53 -2.76 -7.29 -39.06
C GLU A 53 -3.66 -8.11 -38.12
N ASP A 54 -3.14 -8.53 -36.96
CA ASP A 54 -3.92 -9.27 -35.96
C ASP A 54 -5.02 -8.39 -35.36
N VAL A 55 -4.71 -7.12 -35.09
CA VAL A 55 -5.71 -6.11 -34.66
C VAL A 55 -6.79 -5.96 -35.74
N HIS A 56 -6.39 -5.82 -37.01
CA HIS A 56 -7.35 -5.70 -38.09
C HIS A 56 -8.26 -6.93 -38.21
N LYS A 57 -7.68 -8.13 -38.13
CA LYS A 57 -8.41 -9.40 -38.16
C LYS A 57 -9.42 -9.49 -37.01
N ALA A 58 -9.00 -9.17 -35.78
CA ALA A 58 -9.88 -9.19 -34.60
C ALA A 58 -11.03 -8.17 -34.71
N MET A 59 -10.79 -7.00 -35.32
CA MET A 59 -11.83 -6.01 -35.61
C MET A 59 -12.83 -6.51 -36.66
N VAL A 60 -12.35 -7.15 -37.74
CA VAL A 60 -13.19 -7.73 -38.79
C VAL A 60 -14.08 -8.85 -38.23
N GLU A 61 -13.52 -9.74 -37.41
CA GLU A 61 -14.27 -10.82 -36.75
C GLU A 61 -15.43 -10.29 -35.89
N ARG A 62 -15.22 -9.15 -35.21
CA ARG A 62 -16.25 -8.47 -34.40
C ARG A 62 -17.13 -7.50 -35.20
N ARG A 63 -16.96 -7.40 -36.52
CA ARG A 63 -17.67 -6.46 -37.40
C ARG A 63 -17.51 -4.99 -36.98
N LEU A 64 -16.38 -4.65 -36.38
CA LEU A 64 -16.03 -3.30 -35.97
C LEU A 64 -15.24 -2.65 -37.11
N PHE A 65 -15.93 -1.90 -37.96
CA PHE A 65 -15.32 -1.21 -39.09
C PHE A 65 -15.03 0.24 -38.73
N GLY A 66 -13.82 0.72 -39.08
CA GLY A 66 -13.42 2.12 -38.88
C GLY A 66 -11.90 2.29 -38.93
N ALA A 67 -11.41 3.10 -39.87
CA ALA A 67 -9.98 3.38 -40.01
C ALA A 67 -9.43 4.13 -38.80
N ASP A 68 -10.20 5.08 -38.24
CA ASP A 68 -9.78 5.88 -37.08
C ASP A 68 -9.70 5.03 -35.82
N ARG A 69 -10.70 4.17 -35.60
CA ARG A 69 -10.67 3.20 -34.49
C ARG A 69 -9.48 2.26 -34.61
N ARG A 70 -9.16 1.76 -35.81
CA ARG A 70 -7.97 0.91 -36.02
C ARG A 70 -6.68 1.65 -35.66
N LYS A 71 -6.55 2.93 -36.04
CA LYS A 71 -5.38 3.75 -35.72
C LYS A 71 -5.23 4.03 -34.23
N SER A 72 -6.34 4.13 -33.50
CA SER A 72 -6.33 4.36 -32.05
C SER A 72 -6.09 3.09 -31.24
N MET A 73 -6.21 1.88 -31.83
CA MET A 73 -5.94 0.63 -31.11
C MET A 73 -4.43 0.46 -30.90
N PRO A 74 -4.03 -0.12 -29.76
CA PRO A 74 -2.65 -0.53 -29.60
C PRO A 74 -2.31 -1.63 -30.62
N GLN A 75 -1.11 -1.55 -31.18
CA GLN A 75 -0.64 -2.39 -32.28
C GLN A 75 0.29 -3.51 -31.80
N GLY A 76 0.47 -3.67 -30.48
CA GLY A 76 1.32 -4.72 -29.92
C GLY A 76 2.77 -4.65 -30.42
N ARG A 77 3.35 -3.44 -30.53
CA ARG A 77 4.72 -3.27 -31.05
C ARG A 77 5.74 -4.05 -30.24
N VAL A 78 6.75 -4.54 -30.95
CA VAL A 78 7.88 -5.29 -30.40
C VAL A 78 9.19 -4.77 -30.99
N LEU A 79 10.09 -4.35 -30.11
CA LEU A 79 11.48 -4.03 -30.41
C LEU A 79 12.35 -5.24 -30.07
N VAL A 80 13.16 -5.70 -31.02
CA VAL A 80 14.12 -6.79 -30.82
C VAL A 80 15.51 -6.31 -31.19
N ARG A 81 16.41 -6.26 -30.23
CA ARG A 81 17.83 -5.92 -30.40
C ARG A 81 18.70 -7.16 -30.25
N ARG A 82 19.43 -7.50 -31.30
CA ARG A 82 20.37 -8.64 -31.31
C ARG A 82 21.80 -8.14 -31.23
N GLY A 83 22.55 -8.57 -30.22
CA GLY A 83 23.96 -8.26 -30.03
C GLY A 83 24.86 -9.35 -30.58
N PHE A 84 25.91 -8.96 -31.31
CA PHE A 84 26.85 -9.88 -31.95
C PHE A 84 28.30 -9.63 -31.51
N ARG A 85 29.07 -10.72 -31.33
CA ARG A 85 30.52 -10.70 -31.11
C ARG A 85 31.28 -11.29 -32.30
N ARG A 86 32.53 -10.88 -32.47
CA ARG A 86 33.40 -11.35 -33.56
C ARG A 86 33.79 -12.81 -33.30
N ARG A 87 33.66 -13.67 -34.31
CA ARG A 87 34.27 -15.00 -34.36
C ARG A 87 35.62 -14.90 -35.07
N TRP A 88 36.59 -15.71 -34.63
CA TRP A 88 38.03 -15.62 -34.92
C TRP A 88 38.42 -15.43 -36.40
N LEU A 89 37.60 -15.80 -37.40
CA LEU A 89 38.01 -15.70 -38.81
C LEU A 89 37.14 -14.89 -39.79
N LEU A 90 35.84 -14.64 -39.58
CA LEU A 90 34.97 -13.76 -40.42
C LEU A 90 33.47 -13.82 -40.04
N GLY A 91 33.09 -14.58 -39.01
CA GLY A 91 31.68 -14.72 -38.59
C GLY A 91 31.26 -13.78 -37.46
N ARG A 92 29.97 -13.47 -37.39
CA ARG A 92 29.32 -12.89 -36.21
C ARG A 92 28.67 -14.02 -35.41
N ARG A 93 28.90 -14.07 -34.09
CA ARG A 93 28.18 -14.97 -33.17
C ARG A 93 27.19 -14.15 -32.36
N LEU A 94 25.92 -14.55 -32.36
CA LEU A 94 24.90 -13.95 -31.50
C LEU A 94 25.31 -14.13 -30.03
N SER A 95 25.35 -13.04 -29.28
CA SER A 95 25.77 -13.01 -27.88
C SER A 95 24.67 -12.55 -26.93
N SER A 96 23.77 -11.69 -27.39
CA SER A 96 22.59 -11.28 -26.62
C SER A 96 21.35 -11.09 -27.50
N VAL A 97 20.19 -11.28 -26.88
CA VAL A 97 18.88 -10.89 -27.42
C VAL A 97 18.17 -10.08 -26.33
N THR A 98 17.87 -8.83 -26.64
CA THR A 98 17.01 -8.00 -25.80
C THR A 98 15.74 -7.72 -26.58
N ALA A 99 14.59 -8.03 -26.00
CA ALA A 99 13.30 -7.70 -26.59
C ALA A 99 12.50 -6.82 -25.62
N ALA A 100 11.75 -5.88 -26.15
CA ALA A 100 10.72 -5.16 -25.41
C ALA A 100 9.47 -5.12 -26.28
N GLY A 101 8.32 -5.52 -25.76
CA GLY A 101 7.10 -5.45 -26.53
C GLY A 101 5.85 -5.39 -25.69
N VAL A 102 4.77 -5.01 -26.35
CA VAL A 102 3.46 -4.80 -25.72
C VAL A 102 2.56 -5.98 -26.02
N LEU A 103 2.13 -6.67 -24.96
CA LEU A 103 1.11 -7.69 -25.01
C LEU A 103 -0.25 -7.07 -24.75
N SER A 104 -0.95 -6.82 -25.84
CA SER A 104 -2.37 -6.48 -25.86
C SER A 104 -3.09 -7.52 -26.70
N SER A 105 -3.91 -8.37 -26.09
CA SER A 105 -4.81 -9.24 -26.86
C SER A 105 -5.83 -8.34 -27.57
N PRO A 106 -5.82 -8.27 -28.92
CA PRO A 106 -6.71 -7.34 -29.63
C PRO A 106 -8.18 -7.66 -29.35
N GLY A 107 -8.49 -8.93 -29.08
CA GLY A 107 -9.84 -9.34 -28.69
C GLY A 107 -10.28 -8.75 -27.37
N SER A 108 -9.43 -8.86 -26.34
CA SER A 108 -9.68 -8.35 -24.98
C SER A 108 -10.04 -6.86 -24.98
N LEU A 109 -9.30 -6.04 -25.74
CA LEU A 109 -9.51 -4.59 -25.80
C LEU A 109 -10.76 -4.17 -26.59
N LEU A 110 -11.30 -5.05 -27.44
CA LEU A 110 -12.53 -4.80 -28.18
C LEU A 110 -13.77 -5.23 -27.40
N ASP A 111 -13.59 -5.97 -26.29
CA ASP A 111 -14.65 -6.39 -25.39
C ASP A 111 -14.83 -5.34 -24.27
N ASP A 112 -16.04 -5.24 -23.69
CA ASP A 112 -16.35 -4.22 -22.66
C ASP A 112 -15.52 -4.36 -21.37
N ARG A 113 -14.90 -5.53 -21.18
CA ARG A 113 -14.09 -5.87 -20.00
C ARG A 113 -12.79 -6.53 -20.46
N PRO A 114 -11.71 -5.77 -20.66
CA PRO A 114 -10.44 -6.35 -21.04
C PRO A 114 -9.97 -7.32 -19.96
N GLN A 115 -9.57 -8.50 -20.40
CA GLN A 115 -8.98 -9.51 -19.54
C GLN A 115 -7.48 -9.23 -19.39
N PRO A 116 -6.93 -9.42 -18.18
CA PRO A 116 -5.50 -9.29 -17.96
C PRO A 116 -4.74 -10.41 -18.68
N VAL A 117 -3.49 -10.12 -19.06
CA VAL A 117 -2.63 -11.06 -19.78
C VAL A 117 -2.20 -12.20 -18.83
N GLY A 118 -2.49 -13.43 -19.24
CA GLY A 118 -2.18 -14.64 -18.45
C GLY A 118 -0.77 -15.18 -18.67
N LEU A 119 -0.33 -16.09 -17.80
CA LEU A 119 1.04 -16.65 -17.83
C LEU A 119 1.35 -17.40 -19.14
N ALA A 120 0.36 -18.06 -19.72
CA ALA A 120 0.51 -18.79 -20.98
C ALA A 120 0.83 -17.85 -22.16
N GLU A 121 0.24 -16.65 -22.18
CA GLU A 121 0.47 -15.64 -23.20
C GLU A 121 1.86 -15.04 -23.07
N VAL A 122 2.26 -14.65 -21.85
CA VAL A 122 3.62 -14.18 -21.57
C VAL A 122 4.66 -15.24 -21.96
N SER A 123 4.44 -16.49 -21.59
CA SER A 123 5.34 -17.60 -21.94
C SER A 123 5.43 -17.85 -23.44
N ARG A 124 4.34 -17.66 -24.18
CA ARG A 124 4.32 -17.74 -25.65
C ARG A 124 5.13 -16.61 -26.26
N PHE A 125 4.87 -15.38 -25.82
CA PHE A 125 5.56 -14.19 -26.28
C PHE A 125 7.08 -14.26 -26.05
N VAL A 126 7.50 -14.63 -24.84
CA VAL A 126 8.93 -14.77 -24.50
C VAL A 126 9.61 -15.78 -25.42
N ARG A 127 8.97 -16.93 -25.69
CA ARG A 127 9.51 -17.94 -26.64
C ARG A 127 9.56 -17.44 -28.07
N GLU A 128 8.55 -16.69 -28.50
CA GLU A 128 8.48 -16.13 -29.85
C GLU A 128 9.59 -15.10 -30.11
N VAL A 129 9.77 -14.14 -29.20
CA VAL A 129 10.74 -13.05 -29.39
C VAL A 129 12.18 -13.50 -29.19
N THR A 130 12.41 -14.48 -28.30
CA THR A 130 13.76 -15.04 -28.08
C THR A 130 14.13 -16.14 -29.08
N GLY A 131 13.13 -16.79 -29.68
CA GLY A 131 13.27 -17.91 -30.60
C GLY A 131 13.94 -19.14 -29.97
N LEU A 132 14.27 -20.12 -30.80
CA LEU A 132 15.05 -21.31 -30.43
C LEU A 132 16.56 -21.01 -30.33
N THR A 133 16.93 -19.81 -29.89
CA THR A 133 18.33 -19.41 -29.79
C THR A 133 19.02 -20.33 -28.79
N PRO A 134 20.06 -21.11 -29.16
CA PRO A 134 20.69 -22.02 -28.22
C PRO A 134 21.47 -21.26 -27.13
N PRO A 135 21.53 -21.78 -25.88
CA PRO A 135 22.44 -21.25 -24.87
C PRO A 135 23.89 -21.24 -25.39
N PRO A 136 24.76 -20.30 -24.95
CA PRO A 136 24.66 -19.45 -23.76
C PRO A 136 24.27 -17.98 -24.04
N VAL A 137 23.41 -17.72 -25.03
CA VAL A 137 22.99 -16.33 -25.36
C VAL A 137 22.23 -15.69 -24.19
N ARG A 138 22.63 -14.49 -23.77
CA ARG A 138 21.89 -13.73 -22.74
C ARG A 138 20.57 -13.21 -23.29
N ARG A 139 19.48 -13.42 -22.55
CA ARG A 139 18.13 -13.04 -22.97
C ARG A 139 17.50 -12.15 -21.91
N LEU A 140 17.07 -10.97 -22.33
CA LEU A 140 16.29 -10.04 -21.53
C LEU A 140 15.02 -9.70 -22.31
N VAL A 141 13.85 -9.94 -21.73
CA VAL A 141 12.56 -9.64 -22.35
C VAL A 141 11.78 -8.71 -21.43
N VAL A 142 11.37 -7.57 -21.96
CA VAL A 142 10.55 -6.59 -21.26
C VAL A 142 9.15 -6.66 -21.86
N VAL A 143 8.16 -6.94 -21.03
CA VAL A 143 6.79 -7.18 -21.47
C VAL A 143 5.91 -6.11 -20.83
N CYS A 144 5.29 -5.28 -21.66
CA CYS A 144 4.28 -4.34 -21.21
C CYS A 144 2.88 -4.91 -21.46
N SER A 145 1.97 -4.82 -20.50
CA SER A 145 0.56 -5.09 -20.74
C SER A 145 -0.30 -3.88 -20.37
N PRO A 146 -0.93 -3.20 -21.35
CA PRO A 146 -1.80 -2.06 -21.07
C PRO A 146 -3.08 -2.44 -20.30
N THR A 147 -3.48 -3.71 -20.36
CA THR A 147 -4.63 -4.28 -19.64
C THR A 147 -4.26 -4.90 -18.29
N GLY A 148 -2.97 -4.88 -17.94
CA GLY A 148 -2.43 -5.53 -16.76
C GLY A 148 -2.20 -7.04 -16.91
N PHE A 149 -1.55 -7.62 -15.91
CA PHE A 149 -1.21 -9.04 -15.84
C PHE A 149 -2.06 -9.77 -14.80
N ALA A 150 -2.36 -11.03 -15.09
CA ALA A 150 -3.03 -11.90 -14.13
C ALA A 150 -2.11 -12.16 -12.91
N PRO A 151 -2.68 -12.38 -11.70
CA PRO A 151 -1.89 -12.63 -10.50
C PRO A 151 -0.89 -13.78 -10.63
N GLU A 152 -1.23 -14.83 -11.40
CA GLU A 152 -0.32 -15.95 -11.63
C GLU A 152 0.97 -15.58 -12.37
N VAL A 153 1.00 -14.47 -13.13
CA VAL A 153 2.20 -14.04 -13.83
C VAL A 153 3.24 -13.52 -12.83
N TRP A 154 2.79 -12.78 -11.81
CA TRP A 154 3.65 -12.24 -10.76
C TRP A 154 4.19 -13.32 -9.82
N SER A 155 3.44 -14.41 -9.61
CA SER A 155 3.82 -15.51 -8.74
C SER A 155 4.57 -16.65 -9.45
N ALA A 156 4.69 -16.60 -10.78
CA ALA A 156 5.24 -17.70 -11.58
C ALA A 156 6.65 -18.15 -11.17
N GLY A 157 7.42 -17.31 -10.48
CA GLY A 157 8.64 -17.66 -9.72
C GLY A 157 9.80 -18.26 -10.52
N ALA A 158 9.61 -18.55 -11.82
CA ALA A 158 10.49 -19.37 -12.63
C ALA A 158 10.94 -18.67 -13.91
N ASP A 159 12.10 -19.12 -14.39
CA ASP A 159 12.85 -18.60 -15.52
C ASP A 159 12.15 -18.94 -16.84
N LEU A 160 11.32 -18.01 -17.33
CA LEU A 160 10.59 -18.18 -18.59
C LEU A 160 11.59 -18.32 -19.75
N ALA A 161 11.74 -19.54 -20.26
CA ALA A 161 12.65 -19.88 -21.36
C ALA A 161 14.12 -19.46 -21.12
N SER A 162 14.59 -19.51 -19.87
CA SER A 162 15.93 -19.06 -19.49
C SER A 162 16.22 -17.61 -19.91
N ALA A 163 15.23 -16.74 -19.80
CA ALA A 163 15.33 -15.31 -20.05
C ALA A 163 14.96 -14.54 -18.79
N GLY A 164 15.70 -13.47 -18.51
CA GLY A 164 15.24 -12.48 -17.53
C GLY A 164 14.02 -11.77 -18.10
N VAL A 165 12.91 -11.78 -17.37
CA VAL A 165 11.68 -11.09 -17.78
C VAL A 165 11.42 -9.91 -16.86
N VAL A 166 11.19 -8.73 -17.45
CA VAL A 166 10.70 -7.54 -16.74
C VAL A 166 9.27 -7.29 -17.20
N LEU A 167 8.34 -7.23 -16.26
CA LEU A 167 6.96 -6.86 -16.53
C LEU A 167 6.73 -5.39 -16.25
N VAL A 168 5.87 -4.79 -17.07
CA VAL A 168 5.46 -3.39 -16.99
C VAL A 168 3.95 -3.31 -17.18
N GLU A 169 3.21 -2.77 -16.22
CA GLU A 169 1.79 -2.47 -16.38
C GLU A 169 1.47 -1.04 -15.91
N PRO A 170 0.62 -0.30 -16.64
CA PRO A 170 0.14 0.99 -16.17
C PRO A 170 -0.82 0.77 -15.00
N LEU A 171 -0.80 1.67 -14.02
CA LEU A 171 -1.73 1.64 -12.89
C LEU A 171 -2.98 2.48 -13.19
N ALA A 172 -4.09 2.17 -12.52
CA ALA A 172 -5.38 2.83 -12.75
C ALA A 172 -5.41 4.30 -12.29
N ASP A 173 -4.68 4.60 -11.22
CA ASP A 173 -4.41 5.92 -10.64
C ASP A 173 -3.27 6.68 -11.37
N GLY A 174 -2.68 6.05 -12.38
CA GLY A 174 -1.58 6.58 -13.16
C GLY A 174 -0.21 6.12 -12.65
N GLY A 175 0.81 6.35 -13.49
CA GLY A 175 2.14 5.79 -13.30
C GLY A 175 2.21 4.30 -13.67
N TRP A 176 3.29 3.66 -13.25
CA TRP A 176 3.66 2.34 -13.75
C TRP A 176 4.10 1.40 -12.63
N LYS A 177 3.76 0.13 -12.78
CA LYS A 177 4.29 -0.96 -11.96
C LYS A 177 5.27 -1.77 -12.79
N THR A 178 6.50 -1.83 -12.31
CA THR A 178 7.60 -2.53 -12.96
C THR A 178 8.18 -3.57 -12.00
N ALA A 179 8.26 -4.83 -12.41
CA ALA A 179 8.93 -5.84 -11.61
C ALA A 179 9.59 -6.91 -12.48
N ALA A 180 10.66 -7.51 -11.97
CA ALA A 180 11.32 -8.66 -12.59
C ALA A 180 10.64 -9.97 -12.19
N ILE A 181 10.57 -10.93 -13.12
CA ILE A 181 10.23 -12.33 -12.84
C ILE A 181 11.37 -13.23 -13.32
N GLY A 182 11.67 -14.27 -12.55
CA GLY A 182 12.71 -15.24 -12.85
C GLY A 182 14.05 -14.91 -12.19
N ASN A 183 15.15 -15.38 -12.78
CA ASN A 183 16.51 -15.25 -12.23
C ASN A 183 16.84 -13.80 -11.83
N ARG A 184 17.78 -13.65 -10.89
CA ARG A 184 18.26 -12.36 -10.33
C ARG A 184 18.60 -11.32 -11.43
N ILE A 185 17.59 -10.60 -11.90
CA ILE A 185 17.74 -9.41 -12.75
C ILE A 185 18.29 -8.31 -11.86
N ASP A 186 19.33 -7.61 -12.34
CA ASP A 186 19.83 -6.43 -11.65
C ASP A 186 18.68 -5.40 -11.49
N PRO A 187 18.36 -4.93 -10.28
CA PRO A 187 17.35 -3.88 -10.07
C PRO A 187 17.55 -2.64 -10.93
N ARG A 188 18.79 -2.34 -11.34
CA ARG A 188 19.10 -1.23 -12.26
C ARG A 188 18.48 -1.42 -13.63
N LEU A 189 18.38 -2.66 -14.12
CA LEU A 189 17.70 -2.96 -15.38
C LEU A 189 16.19 -2.79 -15.25
N VAL A 190 15.62 -3.18 -14.11
CA VAL A 190 14.20 -2.94 -13.83
C VAL A 190 13.90 -1.45 -13.87
N GLN A 191 14.70 -0.63 -13.18
CA GLN A 191 14.57 0.83 -13.19
C GLN A 191 14.79 1.45 -14.57
N LEU A 192 15.69 0.90 -15.39
CA LEU A 192 15.98 1.41 -16.73
C LEU A 192 14.78 1.26 -17.69
N PHE A 193 13.95 0.24 -17.49
CA PHE A 193 12.75 -0.02 -18.30
C PHE A 193 11.46 0.50 -17.67
N ASP A 194 11.54 1.25 -16.57
CA ASP A 194 10.40 1.92 -15.99
C ASP A 194 10.00 3.12 -16.88
N PRO A 195 8.78 3.14 -17.45
CA PRO A 195 8.36 4.24 -18.31
C PRO A 195 8.21 5.57 -17.57
N GLU A 196 8.10 5.54 -16.23
CA GLU A 196 7.91 6.73 -15.41
C GLU A 196 9.24 7.33 -14.94
N GLY A 197 9.46 8.59 -15.30
CA GLY A 197 10.62 9.35 -14.85
C GLY A 197 10.60 9.62 -13.34
N GLU A 198 11.77 9.93 -12.76
CA GLU A 198 11.81 10.30 -11.34
C GLU A 198 11.00 11.58 -11.05
N SER A 199 10.97 12.56 -11.96
CA SER A 199 10.15 13.77 -11.81
C SER A 199 8.65 13.45 -11.77
N GLU A 200 8.17 12.61 -12.68
CA GLU A 200 6.75 12.21 -12.76
C GLU A 200 6.33 11.46 -11.49
N LYS A 201 7.19 10.57 -10.97
CA LYS A 201 6.97 9.91 -9.67
C LYS A 201 6.86 10.92 -8.54
N ARG A 202 7.75 11.91 -8.49
CA ARG A 202 7.70 12.96 -7.46
C ARG A 202 6.40 13.76 -7.55
N ASP A 203 5.95 14.11 -8.76
CA ASP A 203 4.71 14.85 -8.96
C ASP A 203 3.47 14.02 -8.59
N ARG A 204 3.49 12.71 -8.87
CA ARG A 204 2.46 11.77 -8.43
C ARG A 204 2.42 11.66 -6.89
N ILE A 205 3.58 11.53 -6.25
CA ILE A 205 3.67 11.53 -4.77
C ILE A 205 3.13 12.83 -4.17
N ARG A 206 3.46 13.99 -4.75
CA ARG A 206 2.95 15.29 -4.28
C ARG A 206 1.42 15.38 -4.40
N ARG A 207 0.86 14.97 -5.53
CA ARG A 207 -0.60 14.93 -5.71
C ARG A 207 -1.26 14.03 -4.68
N GLU A 208 -0.70 12.85 -4.45
CA GLU A 208 -1.21 11.91 -3.46
C GLU A 208 -1.18 12.50 -2.04
N ILE A 209 -0.11 13.21 -1.67
CA ILE A 209 0.00 13.87 -0.37
C ILE A 209 -1.04 14.99 -0.23
N GLU A 210 -1.27 15.78 -1.28
CA GLU A 210 -2.27 16.85 -1.27
C GLU A 210 -3.69 16.30 -1.18
N GLU A 211 -3.99 15.18 -1.85
CA GLU A 211 -5.27 14.48 -1.73
C GLU A 211 -5.52 13.98 -0.29
N HIS A 212 -4.46 13.64 0.44
CA HIS A 212 -4.51 13.20 1.84
C HIS A 212 -4.22 14.32 2.85
N ARG A 213 -4.41 15.59 2.44
CA ARG A 213 -4.13 16.74 3.30
C ARG A 213 -4.92 16.75 4.60
N ALA A 214 -6.13 16.17 4.62
CA ALA A 214 -6.92 16.02 5.83
C ALA A 214 -6.28 15.06 6.84
N ASP A 215 -5.69 13.96 6.37
CA ASP A 215 -5.05 12.95 7.23
C ASP A 215 -3.76 13.49 7.87
N LEU A 216 -3.09 14.42 7.20
CA LEU A 216 -1.92 15.13 7.76
C LEU A 216 -2.25 15.89 9.05
N LEU A 217 -3.51 16.30 9.27
CA LEU A 217 -3.96 16.96 10.51
C LEU A 217 -4.27 15.96 11.63
N LEU A 218 -4.79 14.78 11.30
CA LEU A 218 -5.32 13.81 12.28
C LEU A 218 -4.26 12.84 12.80
N GLY A 219 -3.34 12.38 11.96
CA GLY A 219 -2.37 11.34 12.33
C GLY A 219 -1.05 11.36 11.55
N GLY A 220 -0.98 12.17 10.50
CA GLY A 220 0.13 12.11 9.54
C GLY A 220 -0.02 10.96 8.56
N VAL A 221 0.83 10.95 7.54
CA VAL A 221 0.88 9.93 6.49
C VAL A 221 2.30 9.35 6.44
N SER A 222 2.40 8.03 6.48
CA SER A 222 3.71 7.36 6.45
C SER A 222 4.26 7.23 5.03
N ALA A 223 5.58 7.37 4.87
CA ALA A 223 6.25 7.20 3.58
C ALA A 223 6.05 5.78 3.01
N GLU A 224 6.03 4.76 3.87
CA GLU A 224 5.78 3.36 3.50
C GLU A 224 4.38 3.16 2.92
N GLN A 225 3.35 3.75 3.55
CA GLN A 225 1.96 3.64 3.08
C GLN A 225 1.78 4.30 1.70
N ILE A 226 2.35 5.48 1.49
CA ILE A 226 2.33 6.14 0.17
C ILE A 226 3.10 5.32 -0.86
N ALA A 227 4.28 4.80 -0.47
CA ALA A 227 5.12 3.99 -1.33
C ALA A 227 4.40 2.71 -1.80
N GLU A 228 3.75 2.00 -0.88
CA GLU A 228 2.99 0.79 -1.18
C GLU A 228 1.80 1.08 -2.11
N ARG A 229 1.03 2.12 -1.80
CA ARG A 229 -0.14 2.53 -2.57
C ARG A 229 0.22 2.91 -4.00
N LEU A 230 1.19 3.81 -4.18
CA LEU A 230 1.63 4.29 -5.48
C LEU A 230 2.59 3.33 -6.21
N ARG A 231 2.99 2.23 -5.56
CA ARG A 231 4.01 1.28 -6.02
C ARG A 231 5.35 1.94 -6.37
N VAL A 232 5.74 2.96 -5.60
CA VAL A 232 7.02 3.67 -5.75
C VAL A 232 8.00 3.30 -4.63
N PRO A 233 9.32 3.35 -4.86
CA PRO A 233 10.29 3.12 -3.78
C PRO A 233 10.16 4.13 -2.63
N ALA A 234 10.14 3.64 -1.39
CA ALA A 234 9.99 4.48 -0.19
C ALA A 234 11.03 5.61 -0.11
N GLY A 235 12.29 5.36 -0.50
CA GLY A 235 13.34 6.37 -0.51
C GLY A 235 13.08 7.55 -1.47
N ILE A 236 12.26 7.39 -2.51
CA ILE A 236 11.83 8.52 -3.35
C ILE A 236 10.76 9.34 -2.60
N VAL A 237 9.81 8.66 -1.94
CA VAL A 237 8.77 9.30 -1.14
C VAL A 237 9.37 10.14 -0.02
N GLU A 238 10.33 9.59 0.73
CA GLU A 238 11.01 10.31 1.83
C GLU A 238 11.66 11.60 1.34
N ARG A 239 12.38 11.56 0.20
CA ARG A 239 12.98 12.76 -0.41
C ARG A 239 11.93 13.79 -0.83
N VAL A 240 10.77 13.34 -1.32
CA VAL A 240 9.67 14.25 -1.67
C VAL A 240 9.08 14.89 -0.42
N MET A 241 8.86 14.12 0.64
CA MET A 241 8.37 14.64 1.92
C MET A 241 9.36 15.65 2.53
N GLU A 242 10.67 15.39 2.45
CA GLU A 242 11.72 16.31 2.89
C GLU A 242 11.70 17.63 2.09
N SER A 243 11.52 17.54 0.77
CA SER A 243 11.33 18.71 -0.10
C SER A 243 10.09 19.49 0.31
N LEU A 244 8.96 18.81 0.54
CA LEU A 244 7.71 19.45 0.93
C LEU A 244 7.81 20.18 2.28
N CYS A 245 8.55 19.64 3.25
CA CYS A 245 8.81 20.34 4.52
C CYS A 245 9.73 21.55 4.37
N THR A 246 10.52 21.61 3.30
CA THR A 246 11.33 22.78 2.97
C THR A 246 10.47 23.87 2.33
N ASP A 247 9.48 23.47 1.52
CA ASP A 247 8.59 24.38 0.80
C ASP A 247 7.41 24.89 1.66
N ASP A 248 6.90 24.07 2.59
CA ASP A 248 5.78 24.38 3.49
C ASP A 248 6.23 24.29 4.98
N PRO A 249 6.30 25.42 5.72
CA PRO A 249 6.76 25.44 7.11
C PRO A 249 5.80 24.77 8.12
N GLU A 250 4.55 24.51 7.70
CA GLU A 250 3.58 23.76 8.51
C GLU A 250 3.84 22.24 8.43
N LEU A 251 4.49 21.76 7.37
CA LEU A 251 4.78 20.34 7.23
C LEU A 251 6.01 19.93 8.04
N ARG A 252 5.90 18.77 8.70
CA ARG A 252 6.94 18.21 9.55
C ARG A 252 7.15 16.74 9.26
N LEU A 253 8.39 16.32 9.37
CA LEU A 253 8.80 14.93 9.34
C LEU A 253 9.19 14.47 10.74
N SER A 254 8.56 13.39 11.20
CA SER A 254 9.02 12.64 12.37
C SER A 254 9.46 11.24 11.94
N ARG A 255 10.46 10.69 12.65
CA ARG A 255 10.90 9.31 12.50
C ARG A 255 10.42 8.51 13.70
N VAL A 256 9.41 7.68 13.48
CA VAL A 256 8.82 6.83 14.52
C VAL A 256 9.17 5.38 14.21
N ASP A 257 9.99 4.76 15.06
CA ASP A 257 10.49 3.38 14.91
C ASP A 257 11.12 3.09 13.54
N GLY A 258 11.89 4.05 13.02
CA GLY A 258 12.55 3.94 11.72
C GLY A 258 11.65 4.23 10.51
N ARG A 259 10.36 4.52 10.71
CA ARG A 259 9.45 4.96 9.65
C ARG A 259 9.37 6.47 9.58
N THR A 260 9.41 7.02 8.37
CA THR A 260 9.24 8.45 8.11
C THR A 260 7.75 8.78 8.01
N VAL A 261 7.26 9.67 8.87
CA VAL A 261 5.85 10.13 8.90
C VAL A 261 5.81 11.63 8.65
N LEU A 262 5.04 12.02 7.62
CA LEU A 262 4.74 13.42 7.31
C LEU A 262 3.46 13.83 8.03
N TYR A 263 3.47 14.95 8.73
CA TYR A 263 2.28 15.51 9.38
C TYR A 263 2.27 17.03 9.28
N ARG A 264 1.09 17.63 9.48
CA ARG A 264 0.96 19.08 9.59
C ARG A 264 1.03 19.49 11.06
N GLY A 265 1.99 20.35 11.39
CA GLY A 265 2.12 21.03 12.66
C GLY A 265 1.83 22.53 12.53
N MET A 266 2.00 23.25 13.63
CA MET A 266 1.93 24.72 13.66
C MET A 266 3.22 25.33 13.12
N ALA A 267 3.10 26.41 12.36
CA ALA A 267 4.24 27.15 11.84
C ALA A 267 5.17 27.62 12.99
N GLY A 268 6.44 27.24 12.92
CA GLY A 268 7.47 27.59 13.89
C GLY A 268 8.88 27.28 13.36
N ASP A 269 9.93 27.79 13.99
CA ASP A 269 11.29 27.60 13.48
C ASP A 269 11.69 26.12 13.48
N ALA A 270 11.81 25.53 12.29
CA ALA A 270 12.02 24.09 12.10
C ALA A 270 13.46 23.61 12.28
N GLN A 271 14.40 24.53 12.50
CA GLN A 271 15.78 24.29 12.11
C GLN A 271 16.74 23.93 13.26
N GLU A 272 16.33 23.99 14.53
CA GLU A 272 17.28 23.79 15.65
C GLU A 272 17.11 22.50 16.49
N ASP A 273 16.03 21.73 16.35
CA ASP A 273 15.64 20.77 17.42
C ASP A 273 16.09 19.31 17.26
N ARG A 274 16.88 18.94 16.24
CA ARG A 274 17.29 17.53 16.04
C ARG A 274 18.21 16.95 17.13
N SER A 275 18.53 17.69 18.21
CA SER A 275 19.45 17.22 19.26
C SER A 275 19.12 17.60 20.70
N MET A 276 17.93 18.13 20.99
CA MET A 276 17.58 18.42 22.39
C MET A 276 17.20 17.13 23.14
N GLY A 277 17.97 16.78 24.17
CA GLY A 277 17.66 15.67 25.07
C GLY A 277 16.38 15.95 25.89
N VAL A 278 15.65 14.88 26.23
CA VAL A 278 14.38 14.90 26.97
C VAL A 278 14.42 15.78 28.23
N THR A 279 15.56 15.85 28.91
CA THR A 279 15.77 16.68 30.10
C THR A 279 15.79 18.19 29.82
N ASN A 280 16.32 18.61 28.66
CA ASN A 280 16.30 20.02 28.27
C ASN A 280 14.91 20.44 27.78
N TRP A 281 14.17 19.52 27.15
CA TRP A 281 12.77 19.72 26.78
C TRP A 281 11.86 19.88 28.01
N LEU A 282 11.99 19.00 29.02
CA LEU A 282 11.25 19.15 30.28
C LEU A 282 11.55 20.50 30.93
N ARG A 283 12.81 20.92 30.94
CA ARG A 283 13.20 22.23 31.51
C ARG A 283 12.65 23.40 30.69
N SER A 284 12.58 23.28 29.36
CA SER A 284 12.05 24.34 28.49
C SER A 284 10.54 24.52 28.62
N LEU A 285 9.79 23.46 28.92
CA LEU A 285 8.35 23.54 29.20
C LEU A 285 8.04 24.40 30.45
N PHE A 286 8.90 24.34 31.47
CA PHE A 286 8.70 25.06 32.72
C PHE A 286 9.36 26.45 32.76
N SER A 287 10.22 26.80 31.79
CA SER A 287 11.02 28.04 31.84
C SER A 287 10.33 29.32 31.32
N GLY A 288 9.03 29.28 30.98
CA GLY A 288 8.21 30.49 30.89
C GLY A 288 7.69 30.89 29.51
N ARG A 289 6.38 30.70 29.33
CA ARG A 289 5.40 31.54 28.61
C ARG A 289 5.58 31.87 27.12
N ARG A 290 6.42 31.19 26.34
CA ARG A 290 6.59 31.62 24.93
C ARG A 290 6.79 30.55 23.87
N ASP A 291 6.41 29.30 24.14
CA ASP A 291 6.54 28.28 23.10
C ASP A 291 5.38 27.27 22.98
N ASP A 292 4.17 27.81 23.03
CA ASP A 292 2.94 27.05 22.82
C ASP A 292 2.99 26.28 21.49
N ASN A 293 3.61 26.85 20.45
CA ASN A 293 3.83 26.19 19.16
C ASN A 293 4.72 24.94 19.26
N ARG A 294 5.88 25.02 19.94
CA ARG A 294 6.73 23.84 20.14
C ARG A 294 6.02 22.78 20.98
N GLN A 295 5.25 23.19 22.00
CA GLN A 295 4.48 22.24 22.81
C GLN A 295 3.40 21.55 21.98
N ILE A 296 2.60 22.29 21.21
CA ILE A 296 1.59 21.73 20.30
C ILE A 296 2.25 20.76 19.32
N ASN A 297 3.36 21.16 18.68
CA ASN A 297 4.07 20.30 17.72
C ASN A 297 4.60 19.02 18.36
N HIS A 298 5.11 19.09 19.59
CA HIS A 298 5.55 17.90 20.32
C HIS A 298 4.39 16.96 20.67
N LEU A 299 3.25 17.51 21.11
CA LEU A 299 2.07 16.71 21.41
C LEU A 299 1.50 16.06 20.14
N ILE A 300 1.50 16.78 19.01
CA ILE A 300 1.12 16.22 17.69
C ILE A 300 2.07 15.08 17.31
N GLU A 301 3.38 15.27 17.45
CA GLU A 301 4.38 14.23 17.17
C GLU A 301 4.13 12.98 18.03
N ARG A 302 3.94 13.16 19.35
CA ARG A 302 3.65 12.06 20.28
C ARG A 302 2.34 11.36 19.93
N ARG A 303 1.28 12.11 19.62
CA ARG A 303 -0.01 11.57 19.19
C ARG A 303 0.14 10.72 17.93
N ASN A 304 0.86 11.22 16.93
CA ASN A 304 1.10 10.51 15.68
C ASN A 304 1.94 9.23 15.93
N ALA A 305 2.92 9.28 16.84
CA ALA A 305 3.68 8.09 17.23
C ALA A 305 2.79 7.01 17.91
N LEU A 306 1.87 7.43 18.78
CA LEU A 306 0.90 6.51 19.40
C LEU A 306 -0.09 5.95 18.37
N ALA A 307 -0.56 6.78 17.43
CA ALA A 307 -1.44 6.34 16.35
C ALA A 307 -0.75 5.30 15.46
N ALA A 308 0.49 5.56 15.03
CA ALA A 308 1.28 4.60 14.25
C ALA A 308 1.50 3.28 15.01
N ARG A 309 1.74 3.34 16.32
CA ARG A 309 1.85 2.13 17.15
C ARG A 309 0.53 1.37 17.23
N ARG A 310 -0.60 2.06 17.41
CA ARG A 310 -1.95 1.47 17.42
C ARG A 310 -2.25 0.77 16.10
N ASP A 311 -1.93 1.39 14.98
CA ASP A 311 -2.21 0.84 13.66
C ASP A 311 -1.41 -0.46 13.41
N ARG A 312 -0.16 -0.53 13.89
CA ARG A 312 0.62 -1.80 13.89
C ARG A 312 -0.01 -2.89 14.76
N ILE A 313 -0.55 -2.53 15.92
CA ILE A 313 -1.26 -3.51 16.77
C ILE A 313 -2.47 -4.07 16.01
N TYR A 314 -3.20 -3.25 15.26
CA TYR A 314 -4.30 -3.76 14.43
C TYR A 314 -3.83 -4.64 13.28
N GLU A 315 -2.70 -4.33 12.64
CA GLU A 315 -2.09 -5.22 11.64
C GLU A 315 -1.68 -6.57 12.25
N ASP A 316 -1.10 -6.56 13.46
CA ASP A 316 -0.73 -7.76 14.21
C ASP A 316 -1.95 -8.61 14.57
N VAL A 317 -3.01 -7.98 15.07
CA VAL A 317 -4.30 -8.64 15.34
C VAL A 317 -4.85 -9.29 14.08
N ALA A 318 -4.90 -8.59 12.95
CA ALA A 318 -5.38 -9.15 11.69
C ALA A 318 -4.54 -10.35 11.21
N ARG A 319 -3.23 -10.38 11.49
CA ARG A 319 -2.37 -11.55 11.20
C ARG A 319 -2.67 -12.72 12.13
N LEU A 320 -2.88 -12.47 13.42
CA LEU A 320 -3.25 -13.49 14.39
C LEU A 320 -4.63 -14.10 14.09
N GLU A 321 -5.61 -13.27 13.71
CA GLU A 321 -6.96 -13.72 13.31
C GLU A 321 -6.91 -14.63 12.07
N LYS A 322 -6.13 -14.27 11.04
CA LYS A 322 -5.95 -15.14 9.86
C LYS A 322 -5.32 -16.49 10.24
N ARG A 323 -4.36 -16.49 11.17
CA ARG A 323 -3.73 -17.71 11.67
C ARG A 323 -4.70 -18.55 12.51
N GLU A 324 -5.52 -17.90 13.33
CA GLU A 324 -6.58 -18.54 14.10
C GLU A 324 -7.56 -19.25 13.16
N GLN A 325 -8.05 -18.55 12.12
CA GLN A 325 -8.95 -19.13 11.12
C GLN A 325 -8.34 -20.34 10.41
N ALA A 326 -7.06 -20.27 10.04
CA ALA A 326 -6.36 -21.39 9.40
C ALA A 326 -6.22 -22.61 10.33
N LEU A 327 -5.85 -22.40 11.60
CA LEU A 327 -5.79 -23.49 12.59
C LEU A 327 -7.17 -24.06 12.88
N PHE A 328 -8.19 -23.21 12.95
CA PHE A 328 -9.56 -23.63 13.19
C PHE A 328 -10.07 -24.54 12.07
N GLU A 329 -9.78 -24.19 10.81
CA GLU A 329 -10.09 -25.03 9.64
C GLU A 329 -9.30 -26.35 9.66
N GLU A 330 -8.01 -26.34 10.02
CA GLU A 330 -7.21 -27.55 10.24
C GLU A 330 -7.84 -28.45 11.32
N GLY A 331 -8.29 -27.85 12.42
CA GLY A 331 -8.98 -28.54 13.52
C GLY A 331 -10.31 -29.17 13.11
N ARG A 332 -11.05 -28.52 12.19
CA ARG A 332 -12.29 -29.07 11.62
C ARG A 332 -12.02 -30.30 10.75
N GLN A 333 -10.98 -30.24 9.93
CA GLN A 333 -10.59 -31.32 9.02
C GLN A 333 -9.92 -32.50 9.75
N ALA A 334 -9.37 -32.28 10.94
CA ALA A 334 -8.73 -33.31 11.73
C ALA A 334 -9.72 -34.37 12.21
N THR A 335 -9.47 -35.64 11.88
CA THR A 335 -10.29 -36.78 12.34
C THR A 335 -9.91 -37.26 13.74
N ALA A 336 -8.65 -37.07 14.15
CA ALA A 336 -8.13 -37.54 15.44
C ALA A 336 -8.44 -36.55 16.58
N ALA A 337 -9.10 -37.01 17.64
CA ALA A 337 -9.46 -36.21 18.81
C ALA A 337 -8.25 -35.54 19.49
N VAL A 338 -7.08 -36.21 19.50
CA VAL A 338 -5.84 -35.64 20.06
C VAL A 338 -5.36 -34.42 19.26
N VAL A 339 -5.52 -34.45 17.94
CA VAL A 339 -5.17 -33.32 17.07
C VAL A 339 -6.14 -32.18 17.30
N LYS A 340 -7.45 -32.46 17.37
CA LYS A 340 -8.47 -31.45 17.70
C LYS A 340 -8.20 -30.75 19.04
N ARG A 341 -7.84 -31.51 20.08
CA ARG A 341 -7.49 -30.95 21.39
C ARG A 341 -6.24 -30.06 21.34
N ARG A 342 -5.21 -30.45 20.59
CA ARG A 342 -4.01 -29.63 20.38
C ARG A 342 -4.34 -28.32 19.66
N VAL A 343 -5.11 -28.41 18.57
CA VAL A 343 -5.53 -27.23 17.81
C VAL A 343 -6.40 -26.31 18.67
N ALA A 344 -7.34 -26.86 19.44
CA ALA A 344 -8.18 -26.08 20.35
C ALA A 344 -7.35 -25.28 21.37
N SER A 345 -6.29 -25.88 21.93
CA SER A 345 -5.35 -25.19 22.83
C SER A 345 -4.59 -24.07 22.12
N GLN A 346 -4.13 -24.28 20.89
CA GLN A 346 -3.46 -23.25 20.09
C GLN A 346 -4.40 -22.10 19.73
N VAL A 347 -5.64 -22.40 19.36
CA VAL A 347 -6.67 -21.39 19.08
C VAL A 347 -7.01 -20.60 20.35
N ALA A 348 -7.13 -21.26 21.51
CA ALA A 348 -7.35 -20.59 22.78
C ALA A 348 -6.21 -19.60 23.10
N GLN A 349 -4.96 -20.00 22.87
CA GLN A 349 -3.81 -19.12 23.05
C GLN A 349 -3.87 -17.91 22.09
N LEU A 350 -4.19 -18.11 20.81
CA LEU A 350 -4.30 -17.01 19.85
C LEU A 350 -5.43 -16.03 20.21
N ARG A 351 -6.61 -16.51 20.62
CA ARG A 351 -7.72 -15.66 21.07
C ARG A 351 -7.31 -14.78 22.27
N LYS A 352 -6.53 -15.34 23.20
CA LYS A 352 -5.98 -14.60 24.34
C LYS A 352 -4.97 -13.54 23.90
N GLU A 353 -4.05 -13.88 23.00
CA GLU A 353 -3.10 -12.92 22.45
C GLU A 353 -3.82 -11.77 21.74
N ILE A 354 -4.82 -12.07 20.90
CA ILE A 354 -5.68 -11.08 20.24
C ILE A 354 -6.37 -10.17 21.26
N ALA A 355 -6.95 -10.73 22.33
CA ALA A 355 -7.59 -9.95 23.38
C ALA A 355 -6.60 -8.99 24.08
N ARG A 356 -5.37 -9.43 24.38
CA ARG A 356 -4.32 -8.58 24.98
C ARG A 356 -3.92 -7.43 24.06
N TRP A 357 -3.77 -7.70 22.77
CA TRP A 357 -3.48 -6.68 21.77
C TRP A 357 -4.64 -5.69 21.62
N ASN A 358 -5.89 -6.14 21.65
CA ASN A 358 -7.06 -5.26 21.62
C ASN A 358 -7.15 -4.36 22.85
N THR A 359 -6.87 -4.87 24.06
CA THR A 359 -6.77 -4.02 25.27
C THR A 359 -5.67 -2.99 25.11
N SER A 360 -4.50 -3.38 24.60
CA SER A 360 -3.39 -2.46 24.34
C SER A 360 -3.75 -1.37 23.32
N ALA A 361 -4.47 -1.73 22.25
CA ALA A 361 -4.95 -0.78 21.26
C ALA A 361 -5.98 0.21 21.86
N SER A 362 -6.87 -0.27 22.74
CA SER A 362 -7.83 0.56 23.46
C SER A 362 -7.14 1.60 24.35
N LEU A 363 -6.10 1.19 25.09
CA LEU A 363 -5.28 2.10 25.90
C LEU A 363 -4.61 3.19 25.06
N LEU A 364 -4.00 2.81 23.93
CA LEU A 364 -3.39 3.79 23.02
C LEU A 364 -4.45 4.76 22.48
N ASN A 365 -5.65 4.29 22.17
CA ASN A 365 -6.73 5.14 21.70
C ASN A 365 -7.19 6.16 22.76
N GLN A 366 -7.26 5.74 24.03
CA GLN A 366 -7.54 6.66 25.14
C GLN A 366 -6.45 7.72 25.29
N GLN A 367 -5.16 7.34 25.22
CA GLN A 367 -4.05 8.30 25.26
C GLN A 367 -4.09 9.29 24.09
N ILE A 368 -4.40 8.82 22.89
CA ILE A 368 -4.56 9.67 21.69
C ILE A 368 -5.69 10.69 21.91
N ASN A 369 -6.81 10.29 22.50
CA ASN A 369 -7.92 11.19 22.80
C ASN A 369 -7.51 12.28 23.79
N VAL A 370 -6.81 11.94 24.88
CA VAL A 370 -6.30 12.91 25.86
C VAL A 370 -5.38 13.93 25.18
N LEU A 371 -4.37 13.46 24.42
CA LEU A 371 -3.46 14.34 23.69
C LEU A 371 -4.20 15.23 22.68
N SER A 372 -5.25 14.72 22.06
CA SER A 372 -6.06 15.50 21.11
C SER A 372 -6.80 16.64 21.80
N THR A 373 -7.34 16.39 23.00
CA THR A 373 -7.94 17.43 23.85
C THR A 373 -6.90 18.47 24.27
N ASP A 374 -5.70 18.05 24.68
CA ASP A 374 -4.63 18.96 25.08
C ASP A 374 -4.17 19.85 23.91
N ILE A 375 -3.95 19.26 22.73
CA ILE A 375 -3.63 19.98 21.50
C ILE A 375 -4.71 21.01 21.18
N HIS A 376 -5.98 20.62 21.29
CA HIS A 376 -7.10 21.52 21.02
C HIS A 376 -7.13 22.70 22.00
N ASN A 377 -6.97 22.44 23.30
CA ASN A 377 -6.95 23.47 24.34
C ASN A 377 -5.78 24.46 24.16
N LEU A 378 -4.59 23.96 23.83
CA LEU A 378 -3.42 24.80 23.51
C LEU A 378 -3.62 25.60 22.22
N THR A 379 -4.32 25.05 21.24
CA THR A 379 -4.65 25.77 20.00
C THR A 379 -5.65 26.89 20.27
N LEU A 380 -6.68 26.67 21.11
CA LEU A 380 -7.63 27.71 21.51
C LEU A 380 -6.94 28.85 22.29
N LEU A 381 -6.01 28.48 23.17
CA LEU A 381 -5.11 29.39 23.88
C LEU A 381 -4.39 30.34 22.93
N GLN A 382 -3.75 29.76 21.92
CA GLN A 382 -2.99 30.50 20.93
C GLN A 382 -3.88 31.47 20.12
N GLN A 383 -5.12 31.10 19.85
CA GLN A 383 -6.09 31.93 19.12
C GLN A 383 -6.62 33.11 19.96
N GLY A 384 -6.18 33.26 21.22
CA GLY A 384 -6.63 34.33 22.11
C GLY A 384 -8.10 34.20 22.52
N GLN A 385 -8.73 33.06 22.24
CA GLN A 385 -10.04 32.73 22.74
C GLN A 385 -9.89 32.36 24.22
N LEU A 386 -9.98 33.38 25.08
CA LEU A 386 -10.09 33.25 26.54
C LEU A 386 -11.44 32.61 26.93
N ALA A 387 -11.80 31.48 26.33
CA ALA A 387 -12.66 30.53 27.02
C ALA A 387 -11.95 30.21 28.34
N LYS A 388 -12.68 30.19 29.47
CA LYS A 388 -12.10 29.85 30.79
C LYS A 388 -11.25 28.59 30.62
N LEU A 389 -9.94 28.79 30.62
CA LEU A 389 -9.01 27.72 30.44
C LEU A 389 -9.12 26.83 31.66
N PRO A 390 -9.01 25.50 31.48
CA PRO A 390 -8.71 24.66 32.61
C PRO A 390 -7.48 25.24 33.30
N SER A 391 -7.59 25.45 34.60
CA SER A 391 -6.44 25.92 35.39
C SER A 391 -5.26 24.97 35.19
N ALA A 392 -4.02 25.44 35.41
CA ALA A 392 -2.87 24.54 35.38
C ALA A 392 -3.05 23.34 36.32
N GLU A 393 -3.80 23.54 37.42
CA GLU A 393 -4.25 22.48 38.33
C GLU A 393 -5.16 21.46 37.63
N GLU A 394 -6.19 21.89 36.90
CA GLU A 394 -7.07 20.98 36.13
C GLU A 394 -6.31 20.18 35.07
N LEU A 395 -5.37 20.80 34.34
CA LEU A 395 -4.55 20.05 33.37
C LEU A 395 -3.65 19.01 34.07
N THR A 396 -3.07 19.35 35.22
CA THR A 396 -2.31 18.36 36.01
C THR A 396 -3.21 17.27 36.59
N GLU A 397 -4.43 17.61 36.99
CA GLU A 397 -5.42 16.64 37.48
C GLU A 397 -5.85 15.67 36.38
N HIS A 398 -6.10 16.17 35.16
CA HIS A 398 -6.37 15.33 34.00
C HIS A 398 -5.19 14.42 33.64
N ALA A 399 -3.95 14.92 33.74
CA ALA A 399 -2.76 14.12 33.50
C ALA A 399 -2.59 13.02 34.56
N VAL A 400 -2.77 13.34 35.85
CA VAL A 400 -2.69 12.38 36.95
C VAL A 400 -3.83 11.35 36.86
N ALA A 401 -5.05 11.77 36.57
CA ALA A 401 -6.18 10.85 36.39
C ALA A 401 -5.96 9.91 35.19
N ALA A 402 -5.37 10.41 34.10
CA ALA A 402 -4.99 9.57 32.97
C ALA A 402 -3.88 8.57 33.34
N GLU A 403 -2.87 8.99 34.10
CA GLU A 403 -1.82 8.08 34.60
C GLU A 403 -2.38 7.02 35.54
N GLU A 404 -3.27 7.39 36.47
CA GLU A 404 -3.91 6.46 37.41
C GLU A 404 -4.82 5.44 36.67
N MET A 405 -5.56 5.88 35.65
CA MET A 405 -6.32 4.98 34.78
C MET A 405 -5.40 4.02 34.02
N LEU A 406 -4.28 4.50 33.48
CA LEU A 406 -3.31 3.67 32.76
C LEU A 406 -2.61 2.67 33.71
N GLU A 407 -2.29 3.09 34.92
CA GLU A 407 -1.72 2.23 35.95
C GLU A 407 -2.72 1.16 36.39
N THR A 408 -3.99 1.53 36.58
CA THR A 408 -5.06 0.58 36.89
C THR A 408 -5.24 -0.45 35.78
N LEU A 409 -5.29 -0.02 34.51
CA LEU A 409 -5.44 -0.93 33.38
C LEU A 409 -4.19 -1.81 33.17
N ALA A 410 -3.00 -1.29 33.44
CA ALA A 410 -1.77 -2.07 33.42
C ALA A 410 -1.70 -3.09 34.58
N ALA A 411 -2.21 -2.73 35.76
CA ALA A 411 -2.36 -3.63 36.89
C ALA A 411 -3.38 -4.73 36.60
N ASP A 412 -4.54 -4.38 36.02
CA ASP A 412 -5.56 -5.33 35.60
C ASP A 412 -5.02 -6.31 34.55
N ALA A 413 -4.27 -5.82 33.57
CA ALA A 413 -3.60 -6.67 32.57
C ALA A 413 -2.61 -7.66 33.23
N LYS A 414 -1.82 -7.20 34.22
CA LYS A 414 -0.89 -8.06 34.97
C LYS A 414 -1.59 -9.05 35.90
N LEU A 415 -2.73 -8.69 36.49
CA LEU A 415 -3.52 -9.58 37.33
C LEU A 415 -4.13 -10.71 36.51
N VAL A 416 -4.63 -10.39 35.31
CA VAL A 416 -5.09 -11.38 34.34
C VAL A 416 -3.95 -12.34 33.97
N ASP A 417 -2.74 -11.82 33.69
CA ASP A 417 -1.56 -12.65 33.43
C ASP A 417 -1.19 -13.56 34.62
N GLY A 418 -1.26 -13.04 35.85
CA GLY A 418 -0.89 -13.75 37.07
C GLY A 418 -1.88 -14.85 37.49
N LEU A 419 -3.18 -14.62 37.31
CA LEU A 419 -4.24 -15.61 37.61
C LEU A 419 -4.17 -16.82 36.66
N GLU A 420 -3.76 -16.61 35.41
CA GLU A 420 -3.69 -17.68 34.41
C GLU A 420 -2.48 -18.61 34.61
N ALA A 421 -1.33 -18.08 35.05
CA ALA A 421 -0.13 -18.88 35.30
C ALA A 421 -0.33 -19.91 36.44
N GLY A 422 -1.27 -19.66 37.36
CA GLY A 422 -1.55 -20.54 38.51
C GLY A 422 -2.54 -21.69 38.23
N ILE A 423 -3.39 -21.58 37.20
CA ILE A 423 -4.50 -22.53 36.97
C ILE A 423 -4.18 -23.55 35.85
N ALA A 424 -3.17 -23.29 35.03
CA ALA A 424 -2.91 -24.03 33.79
C ALA A 424 -2.32 -25.45 33.90
N GLN A 425 -2.05 -25.99 35.10
CA GLN A 425 -1.25 -27.23 35.21
C GLN A 425 -2.01 -28.55 35.32
N THR A 426 -3.34 -28.61 35.49
CA THR A 426 -4.01 -29.92 35.70
C THR A 426 -5.40 -30.14 35.10
N ALA A 427 -6.06 -29.14 34.51
CA ALA A 427 -7.37 -29.32 33.87
C ALA A 427 -7.45 -28.59 32.52
N MET A 428 -8.22 -29.16 31.58
CA MET A 428 -8.55 -28.50 30.31
C MET A 428 -9.26 -27.18 30.62
N SER A 429 -8.78 -26.07 30.08
CA SER A 429 -9.39 -24.76 30.35
C SER A 429 -10.81 -24.70 29.78
N ASP A 430 -11.71 -23.95 30.41
CA ASP A 430 -13.10 -23.79 29.94
C ASP A 430 -13.15 -23.25 28.50
N ASP A 431 -12.20 -22.39 28.13
CA ASP A 431 -12.04 -21.86 26.76
C ASP A 431 -11.68 -22.97 25.77
N GLU A 432 -10.74 -23.84 26.14
CA GLU A 432 -10.36 -24.99 25.31
C GLU A 432 -11.54 -25.95 25.13
N ALA A 433 -12.34 -26.16 26.19
CA ALA A 433 -13.55 -26.97 26.14
C ALA A 433 -14.63 -26.35 25.25
N ALA A 434 -14.75 -25.02 25.23
CA ALA A 434 -15.67 -24.31 24.34
C ALA A 434 -15.22 -24.41 22.88
N ILE A 435 -13.93 -24.19 22.60
CA ILE A 435 -13.38 -24.30 21.25
C ILE A 435 -13.46 -25.74 20.73
N LEU A 436 -13.20 -26.73 21.58
CA LEU A 436 -13.35 -28.14 21.20
C LEU A 436 -14.80 -28.48 20.84
N ARG A 437 -15.77 -27.92 21.56
CA ARG A 437 -17.20 -28.00 21.21
C ARG A 437 -17.51 -27.29 19.88
N GLU A 438 -16.89 -26.16 19.58
CA GLU A 438 -17.01 -25.46 18.28
C GLU A 438 -16.44 -26.30 17.11
N LEU A 439 -15.29 -26.97 17.32
CA LEU A 439 -14.65 -27.84 16.32
C LEU A 439 -15.39 -29.17 16.09
N GLU A 440 -16.26 -29.58 17.01
CA GLU A 440 -17.09 -30.78 16.90
C GLU A 440 -18.47 -30.49 16.32
N GLN A 441 -18.90 -29.23 16.27
CA GLN A 441 -20.17 -28.86 15.65
C GLN A 441 -20.10 -29.01 14.12
N PRO A 442 -20.98 -29.81 13.49
CA PRO A 442 -21.04 -29.91 12.04
C PRO A 442 -21.47 -28.57 11.42
N GLU A 443 -20.78 -28.12 10.36
CA GLU A 443 -20.96 -26.81 9.69
C GLU A 443 -22.41 -26.47 9.34
N ALA A 444 -23.25 -27.49 9.17
CA ALA A 444 -24.66 -27.35 8.79
C ALA A 444 -25.52 -26.54 9.77
N LYS A 445 -25.07 -26.24 11.00
CA LYS A 445 -25.83 -25.44 11.96
C LYS A 445 -25.39 -23.98 12.11
N GLN A 446 -24.19 -23.59 11.67
CA GLN A 446 -23.69 -22.23 11.87
C GLN A 446 -24.10 -21.25 10.76
N ALA A 447 -24.33 -21.73 9.54
CA ALA A 447 -24.75 -20.88 8.42
C ALA A 447 -26.13 -20.21 8.60
N THR A 448 -26.93 -20.61 9.60
CA THR A 448 -28.27 -20.06 9.85
C THR A 448 -28.32 -19.01 10.95
N VAL A 449 -27.29 -18.85 11.78
CA VAL A 449 -27.33 -17.94 12.95
C VAL A 449 -26.62 -16.60 12.69
N GLU A 450 -25.59 -16.55 11.85
CA GLU A 450 -24.80 -15.32 11.64
C GLU A 450 -25.34 -14.35 10.57
N ARG A 451 -26.44 -14.67 9.89
CA ARG A 451 -27.03 -13.77 8.86
C ARG A 451 -28.16 -12.87 9.35
N SER A 452 -28.48 -12.88 10.65
CA SER A 452 -29.49 -12.01 11.27
C SER A 452 -28.94 -10.97 12.24
N ALA A 453 -27.62 -10.84 12.38
CA ALA A 453 -27.02 -9.67 13.02
C ALA A 453 -26.82 -8.58 11.96
N GLU A 454 -27.88 -7.81 11.72
CA GLU A 454 -27.78 -6.50 11.10
C GLU A 454 -26.72 -5.69 11.88
N PRO A 455 -25.67 -5.15 11.23
CA PRO A 455 -24.68 -4.35 11.93
C PRO A 455 -25.41 -3.18 12.60
N PRO A 456 -25.10 -2.83 13.86
CA PRO A 456 -25.67 -1.63 14.47
C PRO A 456 -25.31 -0.46 13.57
N VAL A 457 -26.32 0.10 12.91
CA VAL A 457 -26.21 1.38 12.20
C VAL A 457 -25.66 2.35 13.22
N ARG A 458 -24.42 2.80 13.02
CA ARG A 458 -23.89 3.97 13.72
C ARG A 458 -24.86 5.11 13.42
N GLU A 459 -25.68 5.46 14.39
CA GLU A 459 -26.40 6.73 14.38
C GLU A 459 -25.37 7.84 14.18
N PRO A 460 -25.47 8.66 13.13
CA PRO A 460 -24.65 9.85 13.04
C PRO A 460 -25.02 10.76 14.21
N ALA A 461 -24.04 11.10 15.03
CA ALA A 461 -24.17 12.11 16.06
C ALA A 461 -24.33 13.49 15.41
N THR A 462 -25.53 13.78 14.91
CA THR A 462 -26.00 15.14 14.59
C THR A 462 -26.54 15.75 15.87
N GLY A 463 -25.63 16.25 16.71
CA GLY A 463 -25.95 17.24 17.72
C GLY A 463 -25.91 18.62 17.09
N ASP A 464 -27.07 19.16 16.74
CA ASP A 464 -27.28 20.56 16.34
C ASP A 464 -27.74 21.35 17.58
N PRO A 465 -26.92 22.25 18.17
CA PRO A 465 -27.37 23.12 19.25
C PRO A 465 -27.65 24.51 18.66
N GLY A 466 -28.88 24.80 18.25
CA GLY A 466 -29.11 26.13 17.67
C GLY A 466 -30.50 26.52 17.19
N ALA A 467 -31.59 26.16 17.89
CA ALA A 467 -32.91 26.73 17.59
C ALA A 467 -33.49 27.47 18.81
N ALA A 468 -32.97 28.67 19.06
CA ALA A 468 -33.58 29.62 19.97
C ALA A 468 -34.83 30.24 19.33
N GLU A 469 -35.95 30.08 20.03
CA GLU A 469 -37.23 30.78 19.87
C GLU A 469 -37.07 32.24 19.44
N ARG A 470 -37.64 32.58 18.27
CA ARG A 470 -38.05 33.95 17.97
C ARG A 470 -39.56 34.03 17.98
N SER A 471 -40.01 34.85 18.92
CA SER A 471 -41.37 35.19 19.28
C SER A 471 -42.18 35.74 18.10
N ARG A 472 -43.47 35.39 18.09
CA ARG A 472 -44.53 36.01 17.30
C ARG A 472 -44.70 37.50 17.66
N PRO A 473 -45.12 38.37 16.74
CA PRO A 473 -45.63 39.68 17.08
C PRO A 473 -47.11 39.58 17.50
N GLN A 474 -47.46 40.20 18.63
CA GLN A 474 -48.84 40.59 18.92
C GLN A 474 -49.07 42.00 18.38
N ALA A 475 -50.20 42.16 17.71
CA ALA A 475 -50.80 43.43 17.36
C ALA A 475 -51.60 43.95 18.56
N GLU A 476 -51.39 45.22 18.90
CA GLU A 476 -52.42 46.24 19.18
C GLU A 476 -51.80 47.63 19.12
#